data_AF-A0A949E4A5-F1
#
_entry.id   AF-A0A949E4A5-F1
#
_cell.length_a   1.000
_cell.length_b   1.000
_cell.length_c   1.000
_cell.angle_alpha   90.00
_cell.angle_beta   90.00
_cell.angle_gamma   90.00
#
_symmetry.space_group_name_H-M   'P 1'
#
loop_
_entity.id
_entity.type
_entity.pdbx_description
1 polymer ?
#
loop_
_entity_poly.entity_id
_entity_poly.type
_entity_poly.pdbx_seq_one_letter_code
_entity_poly.pdbx_strand_id
1 'polypeptide(L)'
;MKKYLIILFLFFSNNLSATNYPNSSPETDQTTNVFYTIQSFSGTTADNIGDAIDGLCWCRAGFSLTGTGTVTMSNEIPVDREIFLSDRVALDLFKDLILSGSVRLGKSGNVASGINTRLESAIILTGPFDLGANTLRFVSGPGFIDGNSNFIDFRKGGIITINSPGYELLIRNAELRAVRTSRLTPAKGGSLGLKDALIRLDGDYMATTATTSLNIYGDVVVTGTYIFTVDGACNIYNESCLYFDIGTTLKIGSNATFNFKGSKRGSIYFNGSNIDISSKNFSINSGAIFFENQVVIDDSDNYKDFICEQYNSANILGGARVILDGTTTFSVL
;
A
#
# COMPACT_ATOMS: atom_id res chain seq x y z
N MET A 1 -24.13 40.26 -37.37
CA MET A 1 -23.36 39.35 -36.48
C MET A 1 -23.31 39.98 -35.09
N LYS A 2 -23.94 39.35 -34.08
CA LYS A 2 -23.82 39.80 -32.69
C LYS A 2 -22.46 39.35 -32.15
N LYS A 3 -21.64 40.29 -31.68
CA LYS A 3 -20.37 39.99 -31.00
C LYS A 3 -20.68 39.63 -29.54
N TYR A 4 -20.24 38.47 -29.09
CA TYR A 4 -20.31 38.08 -27.69
C TYR A 4 -19.01 38.51 -27.00
N LEU A 5 -19.14 39.30 -25.92
CA LEU A 5 -18.05 39.65 -25.02
C LEU A 5 -17.99 38.54 -23.95
N ILE A 6 -16.90 37.78 -23.93
CA ILE A 6 -16.62 36.81 -22.86
C ILE A 6 -15.64 37.49 -21.91
N ILE A 7 -16.08 37.77 -20.68
CA ILE A 7 -15.22 38.30 -19.61
C ILE A 7 -14.73 37.11 -18.79
N LEU A 8 -13.42 36.88 -18.81
CA LEU A 8 -12.74 35.88 -18.00
C LEU A 8 -12.29 36.52 -16.68
N PHE A 9 -12.76 36.00 -15.55
CA PHE A 9 -12.23 36.37 -14.23
C PHE A 9 -11.18 35.33 -13.82
N LEU A 10 -9.92 35.76 -13.71
CA LEU A 10 -8.82 34.96 -13.16
C LEU A 10 -8.46 35.50 -11.78
N PHE A 11 -8.70 34.71 -10.74
CA PHE A 11 -8.22 34.99 -9.39
C PHE A 11 -6.94 34.20 -9.13
N PHE A 12 -5.83 34.92 -8.95
CA PHE A 12 -4.58 34.34 -8.49
C PHE A 12 -4.38 34.71 -7.02
N SER A 13 -4.45 33.74 -6.11
CA SER A 13 -4.06 33.92 -4.72
C SER A 13 -2.68 33.31 -4.46
N ASN A 14 -1.66 34.15 -4.40
CA ASN A 14 -0.36 33.82 -3.80
C ASN A 14 -0.52 33.83 -2.27
N ASN A 15 -0.89 32.70 -1.66
CA ASN A 15 -0.59 32.38 -0.27
C ASN A 15 -1.06 30.95 0.05
N LEU A 16 -0.13 29.99 -0.02
CA LEU A 16 -0.26 28.70 0.67
C LEU A 16 0.07 28.93 2.15
N SER A 17 -0.87 29.47 2.90
CA SER A 17 -0.85 29.40 4.37
C SER A 17 -2.14 28.74 4.84
N ALA A 18 -1.98 27.79 5.77
CA ALA A 18 -3.01 26.95 6.37
C ALA A 18 -4.38 27.62 6.43
N THR A 19 -5.22 27.33 5.45
CA THR A 19 -6.59 27.81 5.48
C THR A 19 -7.36 26.94 6.46
N ASN A 20 -7.67 27.52 7.61
CA ASN A 20 -8.75 27.03 8.47
C ASN A 20 -10.05 27.07 7.65
N TYR A 21 -10.47 25.93 7.12
CA TYR A 21 -11.66 25.84 6.27
C TYR A 21 -12.90 25.48 7.11
N PRO A 22 -14.06 26.12 6.85
CA PRO A 22 -15.21 26.04 7.74
C PRO A 22 -15.88 24.66 7.64
N ASN A 23 -15.89 23.94 8.77
CA ASN A 23 -16.79 22.83 9.06
C ASN A 23 -18.24 23.32 9.01
N SER A 24 -18.81 23.45 7.80
CA SER A 24 -20.22 23.79 7.60
C SER A 24 -21.02 22.52 7.32
N SER A 25 -22.26 22.52 7.82
CA SER A 25 -23.15 21.36 7.93
C SER A 25 -23.44 20.65 6.60
N PRO A 26 -23.77 19.34 6.62
CA PRO A 26 -23.99 18.51 5.44
C PRO A 26 -25.02 19.04 4.42
N GLU A 27 -25.99 19.85 4.87
CA GLU A 27 -27.12 20.33 4.07
C GLU A 27 -26.75 21.49 3.11
N THR A 28 -25.82 22.37 3.50
CA THR A 28 -25.33 23.47 2.66
C THR A 28 -24.24 23.03 1.67
N ASP A 29 -23.64 21.85 1.88
CA ASP A 29 -22.63 21.31 0.99
C ASP A 29 -23.23 20.75 -0.30
N GLN A 30 -24.42 20.15 -0.26
CA GLN A 30 -25.04 19.61 -1.47
C GLN A 30 -25.43 20.68 -2.50
N THR A 31 -25.69 21.92 -2.07
CA THR A 31 -26.11 23.02 -2.95
C THR A 31 -24.97 23.82 -3.56
N THR A 32 -23.74 23.70 -3.03
CA THR A 32 -22.58 24.49 -3.46
C THR A 32 -21.50 23.63 -4.13
N ASN A 33 -21.69 22.31 -4.16
CA ASN A 33 -20.73 21.35 -4.69
C ASN A 33 -21.07 20.96 -6.13
N VAL A 34 -20.18 21.28 -7.06
CA VAL A 34 -20.23 20.72 -8.41
C VAL A 34 -19.81 19.24 -8.31
N PHE A 35 -20.77 18.33 -8.45
CA PHE A 35 -20.47 16.94 -8.77
C PHE A 35 -19.86 16.89 -10.17
N TYR A 36 -18.53 16.86 -10.28
CA TYR A 36 -17.88 16.60 -11.55
C TYR A 36 -18.01 15.11 -11.87
N THR A 37 -18.97 14.78 -12.72
CA THR A 37 -18.98 13.47 -13.40
C THR A 37 -18.13 13.61 -14.65
N ILE A 38 -16.94 13.03 -14.64
CA ILE A 38 -16.17 12.90 -15.88
C ILE A 38 -16.72 11.68 -16.61
N GLN A 39 -17.41 11.90 -17.72
CA GLN A 39 -17.82 10.85 -18.63
C GLN A 39 -16.74 10.66 -19.68
N SER A 40 -16.20 9.45 -19.81
CA SER A 40 -15.39 9.14 -20.99
C SER A 40 -16.32 9.03 -22.20
N PHE A 41 -16.15 9.92 -23.17
CA PHE A 41 -16.81 9.79 -24.47
C PHE A 41 -16.08 8.71 -25.26
N SER A 42 -16.81 7.69 -25.70
CA SER A 42 -16.28 6.60 -26.51
C SER A 42 -15.88 7.10 -27.89
N GLY A 43 -14.59 7.35 -28.12
CA GLY A 43 -14.02 7.54 -29.45
C GLY A 43 -13.30 6.28 -29.91
N THR A 44 -13.91 5.49 -30.80
CA THR A 44 -13.31 4.31 -31.44
C THR A 44 -12.31 4.65 -32.56
N THR A 45 -11.76 5.84 -32.55
CA THR A 45 -10.72 6.28 -33.50
C THR A 45 -9.76 7.17 -32.73
N ALA A 46 -8.48 7.08 -33.10
CA ALA A 46 -7.35 7.79 -32.51
C ALA A 46 -7.46 9.32 -32.65
N ASP A 47 -8.47 9.91 -32.03
CA ASP A 47 -8.55 11.33 -31.75
C ASP A 47 -8.12 11.50 -30.30
N ASN A 48 -6.93 12.08 -30.13
CA ASN A 48 -6.46 12.60 -28.85
C ASN A 48 -7.48 13.65 -28.36
N ILE A 49 -8.49 13.22 -27.62
CA ILE A 49 -9.38 14.13 -26.90
C ILE A 49 -8.56 14.66 -25.72
N GLY A 50 -7.86 15.76 -26.00
CA GLY A 50 -7.21 16.62 -25.02
C GLY A 50 -8.23 17.42 -24.21
N ASP A 51 -9.24 16.76 -23.64
CA ASP A 51 -10.05 17.35 -22.57
C ASP A 51 -9.35 17.04 -21.25
N ALA A 52 -8.15 17.59 -21.12
CA ALA A 52 -7.49 17.74 -19.84
C ALA A 52 -8.43 18.54 -18.93
N ILE A 53 -8.72 18.02 -17.74
CA ILE A 53 -9.27 18.87 -16.68
C ILE A 53 -8.13 19.77 -16.22
N ASP A 54 -7.94 20.86 -16.96
CA ASP A 54 -7.05 21.95 -16.62
C ASP A 54 -7.81 22.95 -15.75
N GLY A 55 -7.77 22.71 -14.44
CA GLY A 55 -8.34 23.58 -13.42
C GLY A 55 -8.21 22.99 -12.01
N LEU A 56 -7.95 23.85 -11.01
CA LEU A 56 -8.03 23.51 -9.58
C LEU A 56 -9.48 23.18 -9.23
N CYS A 57 -9.90 21.93 -9.37
CA CYS A 57 -11.23 21.47 -8.97
C CYS A 57 -11.13 20.70 -7.64
N TRP A 58 -11.87 21.14 -6.62
CA TRP A 58 -12.02 20.42 -5.37
C TRP A 58 -13.38 19.71 -5.36
N CYS A 59 -13.36 18.37 -5.28
CA CYS A 59 -14.56 17.54 -5.21
C CYS A 59 -14.96 17.28 -3.75
N ARG A 60 -15.59 18.26 -3.07
CA ARG A 60 -15.97 18.16 -1.64
C ARG A 60 -17.11 17.19 -1.34
N ALA A 61 -18.03 16.98 -2.28
CA ALA A 61 -19.12 15.99 -2.16
C ALA A 61 -18.70 14.57 -2.62
N GLY A 62 -17.44 14.40 -2.99
CA GLY A 62 -16.91 13.21 -3.61
C GLY A 62 -16.76 13.31 -5.13
N PHE A 63 -16.09 12.32 -5.70
CA PHE A 63 -15.72 12.24 -7.11
C PHE A 63 -16.31 10.98 -7.73
N SER A 64 -16.92 11.07 -8.91
CA SER A 64 -17.49 9.91 -9.60
C SER A 64 -17.01 9.80 -11.04
N LEU A 65 -16.39 8.66 -11.35
CA LEU A 65 -15.94 8.29 -12.68
C LEU A 65 -16.87 7.24 -13.28
N THR A 66 -17.46 7.52 -14.45
CA THR A 66 -18.38 6.61 -15.14
C THR A 66 -18.09 6.55 -16.64
N GLY A 67 -18.45 5.45 -17.30
CA GLY A 67 -18.22 5.26 -18.73
C GLY A 67 -17.38 4.01 -19.06
N THR A 68 -16.63 4.09 -20.16
CA THR A 68 -15.66 3.07 -20.62
C THR A 68 -14.36 3.71 -21.11
N GLY A 69 -13.20 3.16 -20.81
CA GLY A 69 -11.90 3.63 -21.33
C GLY A 69 -10.99 4.21 -20.25
N THR A 70 -10.29 5.28 -20.55
CA THR A 70 -9.32 5.91 -19.63
C THR A 70 -9.65 7.39 -19.49
N VAL A 71 -9.61 7.92 -18.27
CA VAL A 71 -9.72 9.35 -17.99
C VAL A 71 -8.41 9.82 -17.37
N THR A 72 -7.73 10.72 -18.06
CA THR A 72 -6.45 11.26 -17.60
C THR A 72 -6.66 12.41 -16.64
N MET A 73 -5.96 12.35 -15.51
CA MET A 73 -5.91 13.40 -14.50
C MET A 73 -4.57 14.13 -14.58
N SER A 74 -4.55 15.26 -15.28
CA SER A 74 -3.36 16.06 -15.58
C SER A 74 -2.98 17.07 -14.49
N ASN A 75 -3.83 17.26 -13.48
CA ASN A 75 -3.63 18.17 -12.35
C ASN A 75 -3.95 17.48 -11.02
N GLU A 76 -3.42 18.01 -9.92
CA GLU A 76 -3.76 17.54 -8.59
C GLU A 76 -5.23 17.84 -8.29
N ILE A 77 -6.00 16.81 -7.92
CA ILE A 77 -7.42 16.95 -7.55
C ILE A 77 -7.58 16.55 -6.09
N PRO A 78 -7.89 17.49 -5.19
CA PRO A 78 -8.39 17.15 -3.87
C PRO A 78 -9.81 16.58 -3.96
N VAL A 79 -10.04 15.43 -3.33
CA VAL A 79 -11.33 14.75 -3.23
C VAL A 79 -11.65 14.49 -1.76
N ASP A 80 -12.81 14.92 -1.27
CA ASP A 80 -13.25 14.66 0.11
C ASP A 80 -14.45 13.70 0.13
N ARG A 81 -14.69 13.08 1.29
CA ARG A 81 -15.79 12.16 1.62
C ARG A 81 -15.80 10.84 0.87
N GLU A 82 -15.96 10.85 -0.45
CA GLU A 82 -16.18 9.62 -1.22
C GLU A 82 -15.56 9.65 -2.62
N ILE A 83 -15.03 8.52 -3.06
CA ILE A 83 -14.60 8.30 -4.43
C ILE A 83 -15.36 7.11 -5.03
N PHE A 84 -16.03 7.34 -6.16
CA PHE A 84 -16.76 6.33 -6.93
C PHE A 84 -16.01 6.07 -8.22
N LEU A 85 -15.14 5.06 -8.21
CA LEU A 85 -14.48 4.61 -9.42
C LEU A 85 -15.37 3.59 -10.15
N SER A 86 -15.15 3.42 -11.45
CA SER A 86 -15.82 2.42 -12.27
C SER A 86 -14.86 1.28 -12.56
N ASP A 87 -15.33 0.03 -12.52
CA ASP A 87 -14.55 -1.12 -12.98
C ASP A 87 -14.34 -1.13 -14.51
N ARG A 88 -15.04 -0.26 -15.26
CA ARG A 88 -14.97 -0.15 -16.73
C ARG A 88 -14.12 1.02 -17.22
N VAL A 89 -13.70 1.91 -16.32
CA VAL A 89 -12.86 3.08 -16.64
C VAL A 89 -11.66 3.11 -15.74
N ALA A 90 -10.48 3.35 -16.28
CA ALA A 90 -9.29 3.63 -15.49
C ALA A 90 -9.14 5.14 -15.27
N LEU A 91 -8.96 5.57 -14.02
CA LEU A 91 -8.44 6.90 -13.70
C LEU A 91 -6.92 6.88 -13.87
N ASP A 92 -6.41 7.56 -14.89
CA ASP A 92 -4.97 7.60 -15.20
C ASP A 92 -4.31 8.82 -14.56
N LEU A 93 -3.47 8.56 -13.56
CA LEU A 93 -2.84 9.58 -12.72
C LEU A 93 -1.58 10.13 -13.40
N PHE A 94 -1.71 11.25 -14.13
CA PHE A 94 -0.55 12.03 -14.58
C PHE A 94 -0.02 12.97 -13.48
N LYS A 95 -0.84 13.20 -12.46
CA LYS A 95 -0.54 13.93 -11.22
C LYS A 95 -1.14 13.19 -10.01
N ASP A 96 -0.80 13.67 -8.82
CA ASP A 96 -1.24 13.07 -7.57
C ASP A 96 -2.75 13.25 -7.35
N LEU A 97 -3.39 12.20 -6.84
CA LEU A 97 -4.78 12.24 -6.39
C LEU A 97 -4.79 12.44 -4.88
N ILE A 98 -5.25 13.60 -4.42
CA ILE A 98 -5.23 13.95 -2.99
C ILE A 98 -6.58 13.57 -2.37
N LEU A 99 -6.61 12.51 -1.57
CA LEU A 99 -7.77 12.14 -0.77
C LEU A 99 -7.78 13.03 0.49
N SER A 100 -8.57 14.09 0.40
CA SER A 100 -8.76 15.14 1.39
C SER A 100 -9.67 14.68 2.52
N GLY A 101 -9.20 14.68 3.78
CA GLY A 101 -10.02 14.26 4.91
C GLY A 101 -10.35 12.76 4.92
N SER A 102 -11.47 12.38 5.55
CA SER A 102 -11.90 10.97 5.61
C SER A 102 -12.63 10.58 4.32
N VAL A 103 -11.96 9.81 3.46
CA VAL A 103 -12.50 9.38 2.17
C VAL A 103 -12.90 7.91 2.21
N ARG A 104 -14.04 7.57 1.58
CA ARG A 104 -14.48 6.19 1.35
C ARG A 104 -14.41 5.83 -0.13
N LEU A 105 -13.93 4.63 -0.45
CA LEU A 105 -14.14 4.02 -1.78
C LEU A 105 -15.60 3.56 -1.89
N GLY A 106 -16.45 4.35 -2.56
CA GLY A 106 -17.88 4.09 -2.69
C GLY A 106 -18.22 2.96 -3.67
N LYS A 107 -17.35 2.70 -4.66
CA LYS A 107 -17.46 1.61 -5.64
C LYS A 107 -16.08 1.07 -6.00
N SER A 108 -16.01 -0.21 -6.35
CA SER A 108 -14.78 -0.80 -6.90
C SER A 108 -14.40 -0.10 -8.21
N GLY A 109 -13.10 0.05 -8.46
CA GLY A 109 -12.66 0.60 -9.73
C GLY A 109 -11.16 0.60 -9.93
N ASN A 110 -10.77 1.19 -11.06
CA ASN A 110 -9.43 1.07 -11.61
C ASN A 110 -8.69 2.41 -11.60
N VAL A 111 -7.41 2.34 -11.26
CA VAL A 111 -6.43 3.42 -11.35
C VAL A 111 -5.29 2.95 -12.25
N ALA A 112 -4.79 3.82 -13.11
CA ALA A 112 -3.57 3.62 -13.85
C ALA A 112 -2.56 4.67 -13.38
N SER A 113 -1.30 4.28 -13.26
CA SER A 113 -0.23 5.21 -12.95
C SER A 113 0.33 5.72 -14.25
N GLY A 114 0.15 7.02 -14.52
CA GLY A 114 0.54 7.76 -15.71
C GLY A 114 1.45 7.01 -16.67
N ILE A 115 0.88 6.40 -17.71
CA ILE A 115 1.58 5.43 -18.58
C ILE A 115 2.80 6.05 -19.29
N ASN A 116 2.91 7.40 -19.35
CA ASN A 116 3.86 8.07 -20.24
C ASN A 116 4.63 9.29 -19.69
N THR A 117 4.48 9.76 -18.44
CA THR A 117 5.03 11.11 -18.11
C THR A 117 5.62 11.33 -16.72
N ARG A 118 5.29 10.55 -15.67
CA ARG A 118 5.98 10.63 -14.36
C ARG A 118 5.98 9.27 -13.67
N LEU A 119 7.17 8.84 -13.24
CA LEU A 119 7.39 7.54 -12.57
C LEU A 119 6.78 7.43 -11.16
N GLU A 120 6.12 8.46 -10.62
CA GLU A 120 5.74 8.52 -9.19
C GLU A 120 4.39 9.19 -8.88
N SER A 121 3.45 9.36 -9.84
CA SER A 121 2.12 9.88 -9.48
C SER A 121 1.43 8.96 -8.47
N ALA A 122 0.96 9.51 -7.37
CA ALA A 122 0.45 8.75 -6.22
C ALA A 122 -0.97 9.12 -5.82
N ILE A 123 -1.62 8.20 -5.10
CA ILE A 123 -2.77 8.54 -4.26
C ILE A 123 -2.22 9.02 -2.92
N ILE A 124 -2.44 10.27 -2.56
CA ILE A 124 -1.96 10.87 -1.31
C ILE A 124 -3.12 11.02 -0.33
N LEU A 125 -2.97 10.48 0.87
CA LEU A 125 -3.97 10.61 1.93
C LEU A 125 -3.68 11.85 2.78
N THR A 126 -4.71 12.61 3.12
CA THR A 126 -4.60 13.67 4.15
C THR A 126 -5.56 13.42 5.32
N GLY A 127 -6.35 12.36 5.22
CA GLY A 127 -7.13 11.78 6.29
C GLY A 127 -7.32 10.27 6.04
N PRO A 128 -8.09 9.59 6.89
CA PRO A 128 -8.36 8.15 6.76
C PRO A 128 -8.98 7.74 5.42
N PHE A 129 -8.61 6.55 4.93
CA PHE A 129 -9.21 5.97 3.72
C PHE A 129 -9.94 4.64 4.03
N ASP A 130 -11.27 4.63 3.93
CA ASP A 130 -12.12 3.44 4.11
C ASP A 130 -12.40 2.78 2.76
N LEU A 131 -11.87 1.57 2.53
CA LEU A 131 -12.13 0.84 1.30
C LEU A 131 -13.55 0.24 1.22
N GLY A 132 -14.30 0.22 2.32
CA GLY A 132 -15.57 -0.48 2.38
C GLY A 132 -15.38 -1.98 2.08
N ALA A 133 -16.28 -2.55 1.28
CA ALA A 133 -16.15 -3.89 0.71
C ALA A 133 -15.68 -3.84 -0.76
N ASN A 134 -15.08 -2.72 -1.17
CA ASN A 134 -14.74 -2.44 -2.57
C ASN A 134 -13.27 -2.73 -2.87
N THR A 135 -12.97 -2.94 -4.16
CA THR A 135 -11.61 -3.19 -4.67
C THR A 135 -11.08 -1.97 -5.41
N LEU A 136 -9.91 -1.49 -5.02
CA LEU A 136 -9.09 -0.55 -5.79
C LEU A 136 -8.05 -1.34 -6.60
N ARG A 137 -8.06 -1.21 -7.93
CA ARG A 137 -7.15 -1.94 -8.81
C ARG A 137 -6.19 -0.99 -9.51
N PHE A 138 -4.90 -1.22 -9.37
CA PHE A 138 -3.89 -0.61 -10.24
C PHE A 138 -3.78 -1.47 -11.51
N VAL A 139 -4.20 -0.93 -12.65
CA VAL A 139 -4.36 -1.70 -13.90
C VAL A 139 -3.26 -1.48 -14.93
N SER A 140 -2.42 -0.45 -14.74
CA SER A 140 -1.26 -0.16 -15.60
C SER A 140 -0.19 0.59 -14.81
N GLY A 141 1.07 0.24 -15.05
CA GLY A 141 2.23 0.85 -14.40
C GLY A 141 2.42 0.46 -12.92
N PRO A 142 3.47 0.98 -12.26
CA PRO A 142 3.66 0.82 -10.81
C PRO A 142 2.63 1.63 -10.02
N GLY A 143 2.03 1.08 -8.98
CA GLY A 143 1.05 1.77 -8.13
C GLY A 143 1.70 2.44 -6.93
N PHE A 144 1.31 3.68 -6.61
CA PHE A 144 1.81 4.40 -5.43
C PHE A 144 0.67 4.90 -4.55
N ILE A 145 0.74 4.61 -3.25
CA ILE A 145 -0.13 5.20 -2.23
C ILE A 145 0.75 5.78 -1.12
N ASP A 146 0.63 7.08 -0.88
CA ASP A 146 1.25 7.77 0.24
C ASP A 146 0.21 7.98 1.33
N GLY A 147 0.34 7.24 2.43
CA GLY A 147 -0.53 7.36 3.58
C GLY A 147 -0.34 8.69 4.31
N ASN A 148 0.82 9.34 4.20
CA ASN A 148 1.11 10.60 4.88
C ASN A 148 0.67 10.58 6.37
N SER A 149 1.06 9.51 7.07
CA SER A 149 0.70 9.20 8.46
C SER A 149 -0.79 8.91 8.74
N ASN A 150 -1.61 8.71 7.72
CA ASN A 150 -3.00 8.26 7.84
C ASN A 150 -3.12 6.74 7.72
N PHE A 151 -4.34 6.25 7.97
CA PHE A 151 -4.65 4.83 7.89
C PHE A 151 -5.53 4.48 6.69
N ILE A 152 -5.33 3.27 6.16
CA ILE A 152 -6.20 2.59 5.20
C ILE A 152 -6.93 1.48 5.95
N ASP A 153 -8.26 1.47 5.86
CA ASP A 153 -9.12 0.56 6.62
C ASP A 153 -9.65 -0.59 5.75
N PHE A 154 -9.29 -1.82 6.12
CA PHE A 154 -9.73 -3.05 5.46
C PHE A 154 -10.82 -3.81 6.24
N ARG A 155 -11.33 -3.29 7.38
CA ARG A 155 -12.29 -3.99 8.27
C ARG A 155 -13.53 -4.52 7.53
N LYS A 156 -14.05 -3.74 6.59
CA LYS A 156 -15.24 -4.07 5.78
C LYS A 156 -14.95 -5.01 4.59
N GLY A 157 -13.72 -5.48 4.46
CA GLY A 157 -13.32 -6.40 3.41
C GLY A 157 -12.94 -5.73 2.09
N GLY A 158 -12.39 -4.53 2.14
CA GLY A 158 -11.84 -3.86 0.98
C GLY A 158 -10.59 -4.56 0.45
N ILE A 159 -10.21 -4.31 -0.79
CA ILE A 159 -9.03 -4.91 -1.42
C ILE A 159 -8.25 -3.83 -2.18
N ILE A 160 -6.92 -3.86 -2.08
CA ILE A 160 -6.02 -3.14 -2.98
C ILE A 160 -5.18 -4.18 -3.73
N THR A 161 -5.19 -4.12 -5.06
CA THR A 161 -4.44 -5.04 -5.92
C THR A 161 -3.77 -4.29 -7.05
N ILE A 162 -2.64 -4.82 -7.52
CA ILE A 162 -2.01 -4.43 -8.78
C ILE A 162 -2.14 -5.58 -9.77
N ASN A 163 -2.82 -5.35 -10.89
CA ASN A 163 -3.15 -6.35 -11.90
C ASN A 163 -2.14 -6.40 -13.06
N SER A 164 -1.02 -5.68 -12.95
CA SER A 164 -0.01 -5.57 -14.00
C SER A 164 1.24 -6.37 -13.60
N PRO A 165 1.53 -7.51 -14.25
CA PRO A 165 2.73 -8.29 -13.97
C PRO A 165 4.01 -7.46 -14.11
N GLY A 166 5.01 -7.72 -13.27
CA GLY A 166 6.30 -7.03 -13.30
C GLY A 166 6.33 -5.65 -12.65
N TYR A 167 5.17 -5.12 -12.22
CA TYR A 167 5.09 -3.84 -11.53
C TYR A 167 4.96 -4.00 -10.01
N GLU A 168 5.32 -2.94 -9.30
CA GLU A 168 5.22 -2.83 -7.85
C GLU A 168 4.00 -2.00 -7.45
N LEU A 169 3.29 -2.42 -6.40
CA LEU A 169 2.42 -1.55 -5.62
C LEU A 169 3.19 -1.10 -4.37
N LEU A 170 3.59 0.17 -4.30
CA LEU A 170 4.26 0.75 -3.15
C LEU A 170 3.26 1.51 -2.27
N ILE A 171 3.11 1.09 -1.02
CA ILE A 171 2.37 1.82 0.01
C ILE A 171 3.36 2.35 1.04
N ARG A 172 3.34 3.66 1.30
CA ARG A 172 4.30 4.32 2.21
C ARG A 172 3.64 5.18 3.28
N ASN A 173 4.31 5.38 4.42
CA ASN A 173 3.89 6.26 5.51
C ASN A 173 2.45 6.02 5.96
N ALA A 174 2.03 4.75 6.08
CA ALA A 174 0.63 4.40 6.27
C ALA A 174 0.43 3.36 7.38
N GLU A 175 -0.68 3.48 8.10
CA GLU A 175 -1.20 2.40 8.92
C GLU A 175 -2.23 1.58 8.13
N LEU A 176 -2.02 0.27 7.98
CA LEU A 176 -2.94 -0.66 7.33
C LEU A 176 -3.73 -1.42 8.40
N ARG A 177 -5.01 -1.09 8.56
CA ARG A 177 -5.86 -1.66 9.62
C ARG A 177 -6.68 -2.85 9.15
N ALA A 178 -6.73 -3.88 9.99
CA ALA A 178 -7.50 -5.09 9.76
C ALA A 178 -7.13 -5.84 8.48
N VAL A 179 -5.82 -5.94 8.24
CA VAL A 179 -5.29 -6.70 7.12
C VAL A 179 -5.50 -8.19 7.40
N ARG A 180 -6.04 -8.89 6.39
CA ARG A 180 -6.29 -10.33 6.39
C ARG A 180 -6.22 -10.86 4.95
N THR A 181 -6.46 -12.15 4.74
CA THR A 181 -6.26 -12.88 3.48
C THR A 181 -6.71 -12.10 2.23
N SER A 182 -5.82 -11.99 1.24
CA SER A 182 -6.05 -11.40 -0.10
C SER A 182 -6.48 -9.92 -0.14
N ARG A 183 -6.32 -9.17 0.96
CA ARG A 183 -6.69 -7.74 1.03
C ARG A 183 -5.67 -6.82 0.36
N LEU A 184 -4.41 -7.25 0.36
CA LEU A 184 -3.29 -6.54 -0.25
C LEU A 184 -2.42 -7.57 -0.95
N THR A 185 -2.61 -7.72 -2.26
CA THR A 185 -1.96 -8.80 -3.01
C THR A 185 -1.52 -8.28 -4.37
N PRO A 186 -0.23 -8.40 -4.73
CA PRO A 186 0.20 -8.16 -6.10
C PRO A 186 -0.24 -9.31 -7.00
N ALA A 187 -0.55 -9.02 -8.27
CA ALA A 187 -0.77 -10.06 -9.26
C ALA A 187 0.48 -10.93 -9.43
N LYS A 188 0.29 -12.12 -10.01
CA LYS A 188 1.38 -13.05 -10.35
C LYS A 188 2.50 -12.32 -11.11
N GLY A 189 3.73 -12.43 -10.61
CA GLY A 189 4.91 -11.76 -11.14
C GLY A 189 5.06 -10.28 -10.73
N GLY A 190 4.14 -9.74 -9.93
CA GLY A 190 4.23 -8.40 -9.35
C GLY A 190 4.87 -8.40 -7.97
N SER A 191 5.01 -7.19 -7.41
CA SER A 191 5.57 -6.99 -6.07
C SER A 191 4.73 -6.03 -5.23
N LEU A 192 4.79 -6.22 -3.91
CA LEU A 192 4.25 -5.31 -2.92
C LEU A 192 5.42 -4.61 -2.23
N GLY A 193 5.50 -3.30 -2.35
CA GLY A 193 6.42 -2.45 -1.61
C GLY A 193 5.73 -1.87 -0.38
N LEU A 194 6.39 -1.93 0.78
CA LEU A 194 5.97 -1.28 2.00
C LEU A 194 7.09 -0.37 2.49
N LYS A 195 6.74 0.89 2.78
CA LYS A 195 7.69 1.86 3.31
C LYS A 195 7.17 2.58 4.55
N ASP A 196 7.89 2.56 5.66
CA ASP A 196 7.52 3.30 6.87
C ASP A 196 6.04 3.04 7.25
N ALA A 197 5.69 1.76 7.39
CA ALA A 197 4.31 1.29 7.42
C ALA A 197 4.00 0.44 8.67
N LEU A 198 2.80 0.61 9.22
CA LEU A 198 2.29 -0.20 10.34
C LEU A 198 1.15 -1.11 9.84
N ILE A 199 1.33 -2.42 9.93
CA ILE A 199 0.32 -3.42 9.55
C ILE A 199 -0.33 -3.97 10.83
N ARG A 200 -1.63 -3.73 11.00
CA ARG A 200 -2.44 -4.36 12.06
C ARG A 200 -3.25 -5.50 11.49
N LEU A 201 -2.89 -6.73 11.86
CA LEU A 201 -3.57 -7.94 11.43
C LEU A 201 -4.91 -8.13 12.16
N ASP A 202 -5.93 -8.58 11.43
CA ASP A 202 -7.26 -8.96 11.94
C ASP A 202 -7.68 -10.34 11.36
N GLY A 203 -6.68 -11.19 11.16
CA GLY A 203 -6.77 -12.48 10.51
C GLY A 203 -5.44 -12.82 9.83
N ASP A 204 -5.28 -14.09 9.49
CA ASP A 204 -4.07 -14.55 8.80
C ASP A 204 -3.93 -13.87 7.44
N TYR A 205 -2.72 -13.40 7.16
CA TYR A 205 -2.38 -12.64 5.98
C TYR A 205 -1.22 -13.29 5.23
N MET A 206 -1.43 -13.59 3.95
CA MET A 206 -0.39 -14.03 3.04
C MET A 206 0.12 -12.83 2.25
N ALA A 207 1.29 -12.31 2.64
CA ALA A 207 1.91 -11.15 2.02
C ALA A 207 2.42 -11.46 0.61
N THR A 208 2.98 -12.66 0.44
CA THR A 208 3.50 -13.13 -0.85
C THR A 208 3.20 -14.60 -1.08
N THR A 209 3.10 -14.95 -2.37
CA THR A 209 3.12 -16.31 -2.91
C THR A 209 4.44 -16.60 -3.61
N ALA A 210 4.66 -17.86 -4.00
CA ALA A 210 5.80 -18.32 -4.79
C ALA A 210 6.15 -17.49 -6.05
N THR A 211 5.20 -16.70 -6.57
CA THR A 211 5.35 -15.95 -7.82
C THR A 211 5.37 -14.43 -7.63
N THR A 212 5.43 -13.96 -6.39
CA THR A 212 5.35 -12.54 -6.03
C THR A 212 6.44 -12.18 -5.05
N SER A 213 6.76 -10.89 -4.92
CA SER A 213 7.73 -10.43 -3.92
C SER A 213 7.19 -9.34 -3.00
N LEU A 214 7.77 -9.27 -1.80
CA LEU A 214 7.58 -8.23 -0.81
C LEU A 214 8.88 -7.42 -0.74
N ASN A 215 8.79 -6.11 -0.85
CA ASN A 215 9.91 -5.19 -0.75
C ASN A 215 9.71 -4.30 0.47
N ILE A 216 10.68 -4.34 1.40
CA ILE A 216 10.67 -3.57 2.64
C ILE A 216 11.63 -2.40 2.52
N TYR A 217 11.09 -1.19 2.62
CA TYR A 217 11.83 0.07 2.62
C TYR A 217 11.61 0.78 3.97
N GLY A 218 12.66 1.28 4.62
CA GLY A 218 12.50 1.89 5.95
C GLY A 218 11.87 0.91 6.97
N ASP A 219 11.09 1.43 7.90
CA ASP A 219 10.57 0.62 9.02
C ASP A 219 9.17 0.09 8.74
N VAL A 220 9.02 -1.24 8.72
CA VAL A 220 7.72 -1.91 8.57
C VAL A 220 7.42 -2.72 9.80
N VAL A 221 6.35 -2.37 10.50
CA VAL A 221 5.92 -3.01 11.75
C VAL A 221 4.68 -3.86 11.50
N VAL A 222 4.74 -5.14 11.86
CA VAL A 222 3.60 -6.06 11.84
C VAL A 222 3.16 -6.33 13.27
N THR A 223 1.88 -6.12 13.57
CA THR A 223 1.30 -6.31 14.92
C THR A 223 -0.06 -7.01 14.86
N GLY A 224 -0.48 -7.62 15.96
CA GLY A 224 -1.68 -8.46 16.09
C GLY A 224 -1.33 -9.89 16.52
N THR A 225 -2.33 -10.74 16.73
CA THR A 225 -2.12 -12.14 17.21
C THR A 225 -2.28 -13.17 16.09
N TYR A 226 -2.01 -12.78 14.85
CA TYR A 226 -2.30 -13.57 13.65
C TYR A 226 -1.03 -13.87 12.86
N ILE A 227 -1.17 -14.75 11.87
CA ILE A 227 -0.05 -15.22 11.05
C ILE A 227 0.19 -14.24 9.89
N PHE A 228 1.43 -13.78 9.75
CA PHE A 228 1.96 -13.11 8.58
C PHE A 228 2.81 -14.10 7.77
N THR A 229 2.33 -14.52 6.60
CA THR A 229 2.99 -15.54 5.76
C THR A 229 3.77 -14.89 4.62
N VAL A 230 5.02 -15.30 4.46
CA VAL A 230 5.87 -15.02 3.29
C VAL A 230 6.14 -16.34 2.57
N ASP A 231 5.61 -16.52 1.37
CA ASP A 231 5.90 -17.70 0.51
C ASP A 231 6.57 -17.30 -0.81
N GLY A 232 7.09 -16.08 -0.94
CA GLY A 232 7.84 -15.61 -2.10
C GLY A 232 9.18 -14.98 -1.72
N ALA A 233 9.68 -14.10 -2.58
CA ALA A 233 10.87 -13.31 -2.23
C ALA A 233 10.48 -12.17 -1.27
N CYS A 234 11.20 -12.04 -0.16
CA CYS A 234 11.16 -10.89 0.73
C CYS A 234 12.50 -10.15 0.62
N ASN A 235 12.48 -8.96 0.04
CA ASN A 235 13.64 -8.12 -0.17
C ASN A 235 13.67 -7.01 0.89
N ILE A 236 14.70 -6.99 1.74
CA ILE A 236 14.88 -5.97 2.78
C ILE A 236 15.98 -5.03 2.32
N TYR A 237 15.64 -3.76 2.12
CA TYR A 237 16.57 -2.77 1.58
C TYR A 237 17.48 -2.19 2.68
N ASN A 238 18.43 -1.34 2.27
CA ASN A 238 19.35 -0.67 3.18
C ASN A 238 18.60 0.12 4.24
N GLU A 239 19.10 0.06 5.49
CA GLU A 239 18.56 0.85 6.60
C GLU A 239 17.04 0.66 6.77
N SER A 240 16.56 -0.54 6.40
CA SER A 240 15.16 -0.93 6.49
C SER A 240 15.03 -2.05 7.53
N CYS A 241 13.92 -2.05 8.26
CA CYS A 241 13.64 -3.04 9.30
C CYS A 241 12.26 -3.66 9.09
N LEU A 242 12.19 -4.99 9.08
CA LEU A 242 10.91 -5.70 9.18
C LEU A 242 10.74 -6.18 10.63
N TYR A 243 9.78 -5.58 11.33
CA TYR A 243 9.53 -5.79 12.75
C TYR A 243 8.26 -6.60 12.97
N PHE A 244 8.37 -7.64 13.80
CA PHE A 244 7.25 -8.46 14.26
C PHE A 244 7.04 -8.22 15.76
N ASP A 245 5.86 -7.70 16.10
CA ASP A 245 5.48 -7.32 17.46
C ASP A 245 4.89 -8.48 18.27
N ILE A 246 4.67 -8.24 19.55
CA ILE A 246 4.27 -9.25 20.54
C ILE A 246 3.00 -9.98 20.08
N GLY A 247 3.07 -11.32 20.10
CA GLY A 247 1.96 -12.21 19.75
C GLY A 247 1.77 -12.45 18.26
N THR A 248 2.49 -11.76 17.37
CA THR A 248 2.46 -12.06 15.92
C THR A 248 3.21 -13.36 15.61
N THR A 249 2.86 -14.00 14.51
CA THR A 249 3.61 -15.14 13.97
C THR A 249 4.10 -14.82 12.56
N LEU A 250 5.41 -14.86 12.31
CA LEU A 250 5.95 -14.95 10.95
C LEU A 250 5.91 -16.40 10.50
N LYS A 251 5.19 -16.71 9.43
CA LYS A 251 5.21 -18.03 8.78
C LYS A 251 6.03 -18.00 7.50
N ILE A 252 6.95 -18.95 7.39
CA ILE A 252 7.88 -19.07 6.28
C ILE A 252 7.39 -20.16 5.35
N GLY A 253 6.91 -19.76 4.18
CA GLY A 253 6.43 -20.67 3.14
C GLY A 253 7.55 -21.47 2.48
N SER A 254 7.17 -22.51 1.73
CA SER A 254 8.12 -23.43 1.09
C SER A 254 8.98 -22.76 0.02
N ASN A 255 8.50 -21.67 -0.60
CA ASN A 255 9.23 -20.92 -1.61
C ASN A 255 9.83 -19.62 -1.07
N ALA A 256 9.72 -19.38 0.24
CA ALA A 256 10.20 -18.16 0.87
C ALA A 256 11.72 -17.99 0.67
N THR A 257 12.14 -16.76 0.35
CA THR A 257 13.54 -16.35 0.37
C THR A 257 13.66 -14.95 0.98
N PHE A 258 14.64 -14.75 1.86
CA PHE A 258 14.90 -13.46 2.50
C PHE A 258 16.21 -12.91 1.95
N ASN A 259 16.13 -11.76 1.28
CA ASN A 259 17.24 -11.16 0.55
C ASN A 259 17.52 -9.74 1.09
N PHE A 260 18.70 -9.52 1.65
CA PHE A 260 19.14 -8.19 2.04
C PHE A 260 19.79 -7.51 0.84
N LYS A 261 19.23 -6.38 0.41
CA LYS A 261 19.65 -5.62 -0.78
C LYS A 261 20.60 -4.49 -0.41
N GLY A 262 21.31 -3.97 -1.42
CA GLY A 262 22.24 -2.85 -1.28
C GLY A 262 23.50 -3.19 -0.47
N SER A 263 23.81 -2.35 0.53
CA SER A 263 24.89 -2.52 1.50
C SER A 263 24.63 -3.61 2.55
N LYS A 264 23.47 -4.28 2.47
CA LYS A 264 23.09 -5.40 3.35
C LYS A 264 23.03 -5.02 4.83
N ARG A 265 22.63 -3.78 5.12
CA ARG A 265 22.42 -3.24 6.48
C ARG A 265 20.95 -3.28 6.93
N GLY A 266 20.09 -3.97 6.19
CA GLY A 266 18.71 -4.19 6.60
C GLY A 266 18.62 -5.16 7.77
N SER A 267 17.48 -5.16 8.45
CA SER A 267 17.26 -5.95 9.67
C SER A 267 15.89 -6.63 9.70
N ILE A 268 15.81 -7.74 10.43
CA ILE A 268 14.54 -8.34 10.88
C ILE A 268 14.52 -8.32 12.40
N TYR A 269 13.41 -7.88 12.98
CA TYR A 269 13.27 -7.75 14.43
C TYR A 269 12.09 -8.59 14.91
N PHE A 270 12.33 -9.42 15.92
CA PHE A 270 11.31 -10.25 16.56
C PHE A 270 11.17 -9.84 18.01
N ASN A 271 10.02 -9.27 18.37
CA ASN A 271 9.69 -8.85 19.72
C ASN A 271 8.54 -9.69 20.27
N GLY A 272 8.80 -10.65 21.15
CA GLY A 272 7.72 -11.42 21.77
C GLY A 272 6.84 -12.19 20.78
N SER A 273 7.39 -12.53 19.61
CA SER A 273 6.69 -13.10 18.45
C SER A 273 7.04 -14.57 18.22
N ASN A 274 6.30 -15.24 17.36
CA ASN A 274 6.59 -16.61 16.93
C ASN A 274 7.16 -16.62 15.50
N ILE A 275 7.98 -17.63 15.20
CA ILE A 275 8.54 -17.90 13.88
C ILE A 275 8.21 -19.35 13.52
N ASP A 276 7.32 -19.54 12.55
CA ASP A 276 6.95 -20.86 12.02
C ASP A 276 7.81 -21.15 10.79
N ILE A 277 8.75 -22.09 10.94
CA ILE A 277 9.65 -22.57 9.88
C ILE A 277 9.26 -23.95 9.37
N SER A 278 8.10 -24.49 9.75
CA SER A 278 7.66 -25.87 9.46
C SER A 278 7.77 -26.28 7.98
N SER A 279 7.60 -25.32 7.07
CA SER A 279 7.61 -25.59 5.63
C SER A 279 9.00 -25.67 5.01
N LYS A 280 10.04 -25.09 5.64
CA LYS A 280 11.40 -24.97 5.08
C LYS A 280 12.42 -24.41 6.09
N ASN A 281 13.68 -24.82 5.96
CA ASN A 281 14.79 -24.20 6.69
C ASN A 281 14.85 -22.69 6.46
N PHE A 282 14.91 -21.95 7.55
CA PHE A 282 15.16 -20.52 7.48
C PHE A 282 16.67 -20.28 7.46
N SER A 283 17.18 -19.68 6.39
CA SER A 283 18.57 -19.25 6.32
C SER A 283 18.66 -17.78 5.94
N ILE A 284 19.48 -17.04 6.67
CA ILE A 284 19.85 -15.67 6.35
C ILE A 284 21.37 -15.55 6.29
N ASN A 285 21.87 -15.07 5.15
CA ASN A 285 23.29 -14.93 4.89
C ASN A 285 23.85 -13.53 5.08
N SER A 286 23.02 -12.54 5.39
CA SER A 286 23.43 -11.14 5.52
C SER A 286 22.44 -10.31 6.34
N GLY A 287 22.78 -9.06 6.67
CA GLY A 287 21.93 -8.21 7.49
C GLY A 287 22.03 -8.52 8.98
N ALA A 288 21.01 -8.11 9.73
CA ALA A 288 20.91 -8.35 11.16
C ALA A 288 19.56 -8.96 11.53
N ILE A 289 19.56 -9.85 12.51
CA ILE A 289 18.36 -10.36 13.17
C ILE A 289 18.43 -9.95 14.64
N PHE A 290 17.34 -9.41 15.16
CA PHE A 290 17.22 -9.01 16.55
C PHE A 290 16.13 -9.81 17.23
N PHE A 291 16.42 -10.29 18.44
CA PHE A 291 15.47 -10.97 19.31
C PHE A 291 15.28 -10.16 20.58
N GLU A 292 14.03 -9.85 20.91
CA GLU A 292 13.61 -9.19 22.14
C GLU A 292 12.43 -9.94 22.77
N ASN A 293 12.34 -9.94 24.10
CA ASN A 293 11.36 -10.70 24.86
C ASN A 293 11.37 -12.21 24.48
N GLN A 294 10.28 -12.93 24.74
CA GLN A 294 10.22 -14.35 24.42
C GLN A 294 9.89 -14.55 22.93
N VAL A 295 10.84 -15.08 22.17
CA VAL A 295 10.63 -15.46 20.76
C VAL A 295 10.61 -16.99 20.66
N VAL A 296 9.57 -17.55 20.03
CA VAL A 296 9.46 -19.00 19.81
C VAL A 296 9.75 -19.30 18.35
N ILE A 297 10.66 -20.23 18.09
CA ILE A 297 10.93 -20.80 16.77
C ILE A 297 10.34 -22.20 16.77
N ASP A 298 9.33 -22.43 15.93
CA ASP A 298 8.62 -23.69 15.80
C ASP A 298 8.84 -24.28 14.39
N ASP A 299 9.23 -25.54 14.32
CA ASP A 299 9.29 -26.30 13.07
C ASP A 299 8.18 -27.36 12.93
N SER A 300 7.30 -27.46 13.92
CA SER A 300 6.23 -28.44 14.00
C SER A 300 6.72 -29.87 13.76
N ASP A 301 7.87 -30.22 14.35
CA ASP A 301 8.55 -31.52 14.24
C ASP A 301 9.02 -31.89 12.83
N ASN A 302 9.23 -30.91 11.94
CA ASN A 302 9.63 -31.14 10.55
C ASN A 302 11.15 -31.14 10.32
N TYR A 303 11.95 -31.21 11.39
CA TYR A 303 13.41 -31.24 11.37
C TYR A 303 13.98 -30.08 10.53
N LYS A 304 13.52 -28.86 10.84
CA LYS A 304 13.95 -27.65 10.12
C LYS A 304 14.98 -26.87 10.90
N ASP A 305 15.90 -26.27 10.16
CA ASP A 305 16.97 -25.47 10.74
C ASP A 305 16.64 -23.98 10.64
N PHE A 306 16.93 -23.25 11.72
CA PHE A 306 17.06 -21.80 11.72
C PHE A 306 18.55 -21.44 11.72
N ILE A 307 19.03 -20.87 10.61
CA ILE A 307 20.44 -20.67 10.33
C ILE A 307 20.73 -19.18 10.11
N CYS A 308 21.60 -18.63 10.94
CA CYS A 308 22.26 -17.34 10.71
C CYS A 308 23.65 -17.63 10.12
N GLU A 309 23.86 -17.40 8.83
CA GLU A 309 25.14 -17.69 8.17
C GLU A 309 26.18 -16.57 8.37
N GLN A 310 27.40 -16.82 7.88
CA GLN A 310 28.65 -16.10 8.16
C GLN A 310 28.63 -14.57 8.04
N TYR A 311 27.78 -13.97 7.19
CA TYR A 311 27.74 -12.52 7.01
C TYR A 311 26.50 -11.85 7.63
N ASN A 312 25.76 -12.58 8.46
CA ASN A 312 24.67 -12.07 9.27
C ASN A 312 25.14 -11.77 10.70
N SER A 313 24.42 -10.89 11.40
CA SER A 313 24.52 -10.75 12.86
C SER A 313 23.23 -11.16 13.55
N ALA A 314 23.31 -12.09 14.49
CA ALA A 314 22.22 -12.46 15.37
C ALA A 314 22.41 -11.76 16.73
N ASN A 315 21.50 -10.86 17.07
CA ASN A 315 21.56 -10.05 18.28
C ASN A 315 20.43 -10.44 19.23
N ILE A 316 20.79 -11.04 20.37
CA ILE A 316 19.84 -11.37 21.44
C ILE A 316 19.90 -10.22 22.45
N LEU A 317 18.85 -9.41 22.51
CA LEU A 317 18.81 -8.24 23.38
C LEU A 317 18.57 -8.64 24.85
N GLY A 318 18.88 -7.73 25.77
CA GLY A 318 18.76 -7.99 27.21
C GLY A 318 17.34 -8.42 27.60
N GLY A 319 17.22 -9.58 28.23
CA GLY A 319 15.93 -10.14 28.65
C GLY A 319 15.20 -10.96 27.58
N ALA A 320 15.76 -11.09 26.38
CA ALA A 320 15.21 -11.98 25.36
C ALA A 320 15.40 -13.45 25.72
N ARG A 321 14.40 -14.28 25.41
CA ARG A 321 14.45 -15.74 25.52
C ARG A 321 14.04 -16.35 24.18
N VAL A 322 14.99 -16.96 23.49
CA VAL A 322 14.70 -17.72 22.26
C VAL A 322 14.38 -19.16 22.66
N ILE A 323 13.16 -19.61 22.37
CA ILE A 323 12.69 -20.97 22.64
C ILE A 323 12.65 -21.72 21.31
N LEU A 324 13.25 -22.90 21.28
CA LEU A 324 13.14 -23.84 20.18
C LEU A 324 12.03 -24.83 20.53
N ASP A 325 10.98 -24.87 19.72
CA ASP A 325 9.86 -25.80 19.84
C ASP A 325 9.90 -26.80 18.67
N GLY A 326 9.48 -28.03 18.92
CA GLY A 326 9.59 -29.16 17.99
C GLY A 326 10.99 -29.79 17.90
N THR A 327 11.44 -30.10 16.68
CA THR A 327 12.74 -30.76 16.39
C THR A 327 13.78 -29.81 15.79
N THR A 328 13.53 -28.50 15.89
CA THR A 328 14.35 -27.49 15.24
C THR A 328 15.76 -27.36 15.82
N THR A 329 16.72 -27.01 14.96
CA THR A 329 18.07 -26.62 15.36
C THR A 329 18.31 -25.14 15.06
N PHE A 330 18.90 -24.43 16.04
CA PHE A 330 19.36 -23.04 15.87
C PHE A 330 20.87 -23.00 15.69
N SER A 331 21.34 -22.47 14.56
CA SER A 331 22.77 -22.42 14.21
C SER A 331 23.20 -20.99 13.88
N VAL A 332 24.33 -20.57 14.44
CA VAL A 332 25.02 -19.32 14.13
C VAL A 332 26.42 -19.67 13.65
N LEU A 333 26.72 -19.36 12.38
CA LEU A 333 27.96 -19.73 11.69
C LEU A 333 28.92 -18.53 11.54
#